data_AF-A0A1I3CNY0-F1
#
_entry.id   AF-A0A1I3CNY0-F1
#
_cell.length_a   1.000
_cell.length_b   1.000
_cell.length_c   1.000
_cell.angle_alpha   90.00
_cell.angle_beta   90.00
_cell.angle_gamma   90.00
#
_symmetry.space_group_name_H-M   'P 1'
#
loop_
_entity.id
_entity.type
_entity.pdbx_description
1 polymer ?
#
loop_
_entity_poly.entity_id
_entity_poly.type
_entity_poly.pdbx_seq_one_letter_code
_entity_poly.pdbx_strand_id
1 'polypeptide(L)'
;MSDEQELLGKKVKNKLTGLEGVCEHKLVWLFGCTQYAGNVTNSDKHKYFMEEAQLFDVLETIIEVETPIPLRKQEEFFGKKCRDKVSGFEGICIGRRIGIYAVDQYYLESEVNDKGETVTMFLDEGRLVVINEESIEQEVVSDRPGGVTTTYRNEALLEKVMNGSY
;
A
#
# COMPACT_ATOMS: atom_id res chain seq x y z
N MET A 1 -11.04 -12.37 -11.99
CA MET A 1 -10.96 -11.15 -11.17
C MET A 1 -12.03 -10.22 -11.70
N SER A 2 -12.94 -9.73 -10.84
CA SER A 2 -13.94 -8.73 -11.26
C SER A 2 -13.22 -7.48 -11.75
N ASP A 3 -13.73 -6.82 -12.78
CA ASP A 3 -13.21 -5.55 -13.26
C ASP A 3 -13.32 -4.52 -12.13
N GLU A 4 -12.23 -4.31 -11.40
CA GLU A 4 -12.21 -3.35 -10.32
C GLU A 4 -12.32 -1.94 -10.92
N GLN A 5 -13.25 -1.16 -10.41
CA GLN A 5 -13.49 0.19 -10.88
C GLN A 5 -12.25 1.06 -10.65
N GLU A 6 -11.65 1.57 -11.73
CA GLU A 6 -10.53 2.51 -11.65
C GLU A 6 -11.04 3.88 -11.19
N LEU A 7 -10.47 4.43 -10.12
CA LEU A 7 -10.90 5.70 -9.51
C LEU A 7 -9.85 6.80 -9.61
N LEU A 8 -8.61 6.49 -9.99
CA LEU A 8 -7.53 7.48 -10.02
C LEU A 8 -7.88 8.64 -10.97
N GLY A 9 -7.72 9.89 -10.48
CA GLY A 9 -8.08 11.10 -11.23
C GLY A 9 -9.57 11.44 -11.26
N LYS A 10 -10.42 10.65 -10.61
CA LYS A 10 -11.87 10.90 -10.53
C LYS A 10 -12.24 11.61 -9.24
N LYS A 11 -13.25 12.48 -9.32
CA LYS A 11 -13.94 12.96 -8.13
C LYS A 11 -14.98 11.93 -7.73
N VAL A 12 -14.97 11.63 -6.44
CA VAL A 12 -15.77 10.57 -5.86
C VAL A 12 -16.54 11.07 -4.64
N LYS A 13 -17.61 10.34 -4.31
CA LYS A 13 -18.34 10.46 -3.06
C LYS A 13 -18.29 9.15 -2.31
N ASN A 14 -17.84 9.17 -1.07
CA ASN A 14 -17.85 8.00 -0.22
C ASN A 14 -19.29 7.68 0.22
N LYS A 15 -19.76 6.46 -0.08
CA LYS A 15 -21.12 5.99 0.18
C LYS A 15 -21.48 5.92 1.67
N LEU A 16 -20.48 5.70 2.53
CA LEU A 16 -20.69 5.53 3.97
C LEU A 16 -20.72 6.87 4.70
N THR A 17 -19.80 7.76 4.35
CA THR A 17 -19.59 9.03 5.06
C THR A 17 -20.22 10.23 4.37
N GLY A 18 -20.60 10.10 3.09
CA GLY A 18 -21.08 11.18 2.25
C GLY A 18 -20.00 12.20 1.86
N LEU A 19 -18.74 11.99 2.26
CA LEU A 19 -17.63 12.90 1.95
C LEU A 19 -17.28 12.84 0.46
N GLU A 20 -17.00 14.01 -0.11
CA GLU A 20 -16.59 14.16 -1.50
C GLU A 20 -15.11 14.57 -1.58
N GLY A 21 -14.43 14.06 -2.61
CA GLY A 21 -13.02 14.35 -2.82
C GLY A 21 -12.50 13.83 -4.15
N VAL A 22 -11.21 14.04 -4.41
CA VAL A 22 -10.55 13.56 -5.63
C VAL A 22 -9.65 12.39 -5.27
N CYS A 23 -9.81 11.25 -5.95
CA CYS A 23 -8.91 10.11 -5.81
C CYS A 23 -7.56 10.42 -6.47
N GLU A 24 -6.56 10.72 -5.66
CA GLU A 24 -5.22 11.10 -6.12
C GLU A 24 -4.25 9.93 -6.12
N HIS A 25 -4.54 8.89 -5.33
CA HIS A 25 -3.68 7.75 -5.14
C HIS A 25 -4.45 6.43 -5.24
N LYS A 26 -3.81 5.44 -5.84
CA LYS A 26 -4.17 4.02 -5.81
C LYS A 26 -3.08 3.29 -5.05
N LEU A 27 -3.44 2.58 -4.01
CA LEU A 27 -2.56 1.75 -3.21
C LEU A 27 -2.88 0.28 -3.52
N VAL A 28 -1.85 -0.49 -3.83
CA VAL A 28 -1.94 -1.94 -4.04
C VAL A 28 -1.08 -2.59 -2.98
N TRP A 29 -1.67 -3.49 -2.20
CA TRP A 29 -1.00 -4.20 -1.11
C TRP A 29 -0.59 -5.61 -1.52
N LEU A 30 0.38 -6.19 -0.80
CA LEU A 30 0.98 -7.49 -1.07
C LEU A 30 -0.03 -8.60 -1.36
N PHE A 31 -1.13 -8.64 -0.60
CA PHE A 31 -2.16 -9.67 -0.71
C PHE A 31 -3.31 -9.29 -1.65
N GLY A 32 -3.07 -8.36 -2.58
CA GLY A 32 -4.02 -8.00 -3.64
C GLY A 32 -5.15 -7.07 -3.19
N CYS A 33 -5.08 -6.51 -1.98
CA CYS A 33 -6.01 -5.45 -1.59
C CYS A 33 -5.65 -4.16 -2.31
N THR A 34 -6.64 -3.55 -2.97
CA THR A 34 -6.52 -2.22 -3.58
C THR A 34 -7.31 -1.22 -2.75
N GLN A 35 -6.69 -0.09 -2.44
CA GLN A 35 -7.34 1.04 -1.81
C GLN A 35 -7.12 2.30 -2.63
N TYR A 36 -8.09 3.20 -2.63
CA TYR A 36 -7.99 4.52 -3.22
C TYR A 36 -7.94 5.57 -2.12
N ALA A 37 -7.00 6.49 -2.25
CA ALA A 37 -6.82 7.58 -1.32
C ALA A 37 -6.85 8.94 -2.01
N GLY A 38 -7.30 9.95 -1.28
CA GLY A 38 -7.56 11.26 -1.86
C GLY A 38 -7.91 12.34 -0.85
N ASN A 39 -7.86 13.58 -1.31
CA ASN A 39 -8.20 14.75 -0.52
C ASN A 39 -9.71 15.00 -0.54
N VAL A 40 -10.29 15.27 0.63
CA VAL A 40 -11.68 15.71 0.78
C VAL A 40 -11.79 17.19 0.39
N THR A 41 -12.65 17.52 -0.57
CA THR A 41 -12.73 18.89 -1.14
C THR A 41 -13.50 19.88 -0.26
N ASN A 42 -14.37 19.40 0.63
CA ASN A 42 -15.28 20.23 1.42
C ASN A 42 -14.98 20.22 2.93
N SER A 43 -13.71 20.06 3.33
CA SER A 43 -13.35 20.11 4.74
C SER A 43 -12.32 21.18 5.05
N ASP A 44 -12.60 21.99 6.08
CA ASP A 44 -11.69 23.01 6.63
C ASP A 44 -10.40 22.43 7.26
N LYS A 45 -10.28 21.11 7.27
CA LYS A 45 -9.10 20.37 7.74
C LYS A 45 -8.63 19.49 6.60
N HIS A 46 -7.33 19.26 6.47
CA HIS A 46 -6.79 18.22 5.58
C HIS A 46 -7.34 16.85 6.00
N LYS A 47 -8.46 16.44 5.42
CA LYS A 47 -9.04 15.11 5.59
C LYS A 47 -8.72 14.30 4.36
N TYR A 48 -8.25 13.09 4.61
CA TYR A 48 -7.99 12.09 3.60
C TYR A 48 -8.97 10.93 3.79
N PHE A 49 -9.40 10.34 2.69
CA PHE A 49 -10.00 9.00 2.71
C PHE A 49 -8.96 7.99 2.21
N MET A 50 -9.09 6.74 2.61
CA MET A 50 -8.35 5.60 2.07
C MET A 50 -9.24 4.37 2.19
N GLU A 51 -9.90 4.01 1.10
CA GLU A 51 -10.97 3.01 1.11
C GLU A 51 -10.99 2.21 -0.20
N GLU A 52 -11.66 1.05 -0.21
CA GLU A 52 -11.82 0.23 -1.41
C GLU A 52 -12.74 0.90 -2.45
N ALA A 53 -12.58 0.55 -3.73
CA ALA A 53 -13.30 1.18 -4.83
C ALA A 53 -14.83 1.12 -4.68
N GLN A 54 -15.35 0.00 -4.17
CA GLN A 54 -16.78 -0.26 -4.00
C GLN A 54 -17.48 0.74 -3.07
N LEU A 55 -16.73 1.40 -2.19
CA LEU A 55 -17.25 2.40 -1.25
C LEU A 55 -17.45 3.78 -1.87
N PHE A 56 -17.16 3.95 -3.16
CA PHE A 56 -17.28 5.23 -3.85
C PHE A 56 -18.33 5.22 -4.96
N ASP A 57 -19.04 6.34 -5.08
CA ASP A 57 -19.72 6.74 -6.31
C ASP A 57 -18.82 7.70 -7.08
N VAL A 58 -18.65 7.47 -8.38
CA VAL A 58 -17.93 8.41 -9.25
C VAL A 58 -18.89 9.54 -9.63
N LEU A 59 -18.47 10.77 -9.36
CA LEU A 59 -19.23 11.97 -9.70
C LEU A 59 -18.80 12.54 -11.05
N GLU A 60 -17.49 12.66 -11.25
CA GLU A 60 -16.91 13.23 -12.47
C GLU A 60 -15.46 12.74 -12.65
N THR A 61 -14.99 12.70 -13.89
CA THR A 61 -13.57 12.47 -14.19
C THR A 61 -12.90 13.83 -14.30
N ILE A 62 -11.91 14.10 -13.44
CA ILE A 62 -11.19 15.39 -13.41
C ILE A 62 -9.94 15.30 -14.27
N ILE A 63 -9.22 14.18 -14.15
CA ILE A 63 -7.99 13.90 -14.89
C ILE A 63 -8.16 12.52 -15.51
N GLU A 64 -8.03 12.46 -16.83
CA GLU A 64 -7.80 11.19 -17.51
C GLU A 64 -6.38 10.74 -17.20
N VAL A 65 -6.28 9.71 -16.36
CA VAL A 65 -5.00 9.10 -16.07
C VAL A 65 -4.81 7.98 -17.09
N GLU A 66 -3.77 8.09 -17.90
CA GLU A 66 -3.28 6.95 -18.68
C GLU A 66 -2.80 5.88 -17.69
N THR A 67 -3.72 5.00 -17.31
CA THR A 67 -3.42 3.79 -16.57
C THR A 67 -3.30 2.63 -17.55
N PRO A 68 -2.37 1.69 -17.32
CA PRO A 68 -1.40 1.68 -16.23
C PRO A 68 -0.05 2.26 -16.69
N ILE A 69 0.61 3.07 -15.84
CA ILE A 69 2.07 2.93 -15.72
C ILE A 69 2.27 1.43 -15.51
N PRO A 70 2.90 0.70 -16.44
CA PRO A 70 2.89 -0.75 -16.41
C PRO A 70 3.27 -1.21 -15.01
N LEU A 71 2.57 -2.21 -14.46
CA LEU A 71 2.93 -2.85 -13.19
C LEU A 71 4.27 -3.62 -13.29
N ARG A 72 5.13 -3.24 -14.25
CA ARG A 72 6.50 -3.69 -14.39
C ARG A 72 7.11 -3.65 -13.01
N LYS A 73 7.58 -4.83 -12.58
CA LYS A 73 8.31 -5.07 -11.34
C LYS A 73 7.52 -5.03 -10.03
N GLN A 74 6.18 -4.93 -10.01
CA GLN A 74 5.47 -5.11 -8.74
C GLN A 74 5.82 -6.46 -8.09
N GLU A 75 5.78 -7.53 -8.89
CA GLU A 75 6.18 -8.89 -8.53
C GLU A 75 7.69 -9.00 -8.21
N GLU A 76 8.51 -8.05 -8.65
CA GLU A 76 9.94 -8.03 -8.36
C GLU A 76 10.19 -7.71 -6.89
N PHE A 77 9.41 -6.80 -6.31
CA PHE A 77 9.62 -6.28 -4.96
C PHE A 77 8.70 -6.90 -3.91
N PHE A 78 7.43 -7.14 -4.25
CA PHE A 78 6.40 -7.55 -3.30
C PHE A 78 6.79 -8.81 -2.52
N GLY A 79 6.69 -8.73 -1.19
CA GLY A 79 6.98 -9.83 -0.27
C GLY A 79 8.48 -10.13 -0.10
N LYS A 80 9.36 -9.36 -0.74
CA LYS A 80 10.81 -9.52 -0.63
C LYS A 80 11.43 -8.47 0.28
N LYS A 81 12.56 -8.82 0.89
CA LYS A 81 13.36 -7.87 1.67
C LYS A 81 14.09 -6.93 0.71
N CYS A 82 13.80 -5.65 0.85
CA CYS A 82 14.35 -4.58 0.01
C CYS A 82 15.15 -3.61 0.88
N ARG A 83 16.11 -2.92 0.24
CA ARG A 83 16.88 -1.82 0.82
C ARG A 83 16.74 -0.56 -0.03
N ASP A 84 16.57 0.59 0.60
CA ASP A 84 16.77 1.89 -0.03
C ASP A 84 18.25 2.18 -0.17
N LYS A 85 18.76 2.28 -1.40
CA LYS A 85 20.18 2.54 -1.66
C LYS A 85 20.66 3.93 -1.20
N VAL A 86 19.75 4.85 -0.89
CA VAL A 86 20.09 6.22 -0.45
C VAL A 86 20.18 6.31 1.07
N SER A 87 19.12 5.91 1.79
CA SER A 87 19.10 6.01 3.25
C SER A 87 19.65 4.78 3.97
N GLY A 88 19.75 3.63 3.29
CA GLY A 88 20.08 2.36 3.90
C GLY A 88 18.90 1.69 4.62
N PHE A 89 17.70 2.27 4.60
CA PHE A 89 16.51 1.68 5.20
C PHE A 89 16.20 0.31 4.60
N GLU A 90 15.92 -0.68 5.44
CA GLU A 90 15.56 -2.04 5.04
C GLU A 90 14.18 -2.42 5.56
N GLY A 91 13.46 -3.20 4.75
CA GLY A 91 12.16 -3.71 5.12
C GLY A 91 11.60 -4.66 4.08
N ILE A 92 10.48 -5.29 4.40
CA ILE A 92 9.70 -6.07 3.44
C ILE A 92 8.86 -5.10 2.61
N CYS A 93 8.88 -5.24 1.29
CA CYS A 93 8.00 -4.47 0.44
C CYS A 93 6.58 -5.06 0.49
N ILE A 94 5.65 -4.33 1.09
CA ILE A 94 4.28 -4.82 1.33
C ILE A 94 3.21 -4.05 0.54
N GLY A 95 3.60 -3.02 -0.22
CA GLY A 95 2.65 -2.29 -1.04
C GLY A 95 3.28 -1.35 -2.05
N ARG A 96 2.45 -0.75 -2.89
CA ARG A 96 2.80 0.23 -3.91
C ARG A 96 1.73 1.31 -3.96
N ARG A 97 2.13 2.57 -4.08
CA ARG A 97 1.28 3.73 -4.28
C ARG A 97 1.55 4.33 -5.64
N ILE A 98 0.49 4.44 -6.44
CA ILE A 98 0.45 5.06 -7.75
C ILE A 98 -0.34 6.36 -7.62
N GLY A 99 0.17 7.47 -8.13
CA GLY A 99 -0.49 8.77 -8.05
C GLY A 99 -0.73 9.43 -9.40
N ILE A 100 -1.72 10.33 -9.46
CA ILE A 100 -2.10 11.09 -10.67
C ILE A 100 -0.97 11.93 -11.27
N TYR A 101 0.08 12.24 -10.51
CA TYR A 101 1.23 13.05 -10.94
C TYR A 101 2.48 12.23 -11.23
N ALA A 102 2.31 11.07 -11.87
CA ALA A 102 3.40 10.12 -12.15
C ALA A 102 4.19 9.70 -10.89
N VAL A 103 3.52 9.66 -9.74
CA VAL A 103 4.12 9.16 -8.50
C VAL A 103 4.02 7.64 -8.52
N ASP A 104 5.16 6.98 -8.33
CA ASP A 104 5.24 5.53 -8.27
C ASP A 104 6.21 5.11 -7.15
N GLN A 105 5.63 4.75 -6.01
CA GLN A 105 6.36 4.52 -4.78
C GLN A 105 5.99 3.18 -4.18
N TYR A 106 6.98 2.48 -3.65
CA TYR A 106 6.82 1.22 -2.95
C TYR A 106 6.85 1.46 -1.44
N TYR A 107 6.07 0.69 -0.72
CA TYR A 107 5.93 0.77 0.73
C TYR A 107 6.75 -0.34 1.37
N LEU A 108 7.80 0.04 2.08
CA LEU A 108 8.61 -0.88 2.89
C LEU A 108 8.18 -0.79 4.34
N GLU A 109 8.03 -1.93 4.97
CA GLU A 109 7.84 -2.07 6.41
C GLU A 109 9.09 -2.71 7.03
N SER A 110 9.68 -2.04 8.02
CA SER A 110 10.85 -2.56 8.74
C SER A 110 10.51 -3.83 9.51
N GLU A 111 11.54 -4.55 9.94
CA GLU A 111 11.38 -5.53 10.99
C GLU A 111 10.85 -4.88 12.28
N VAL A 112 10.19 -5.68 13.10
CA VAL A 112 9.66 -5.28 14.40
C VAL A 112 10.83 -4.97 15.34
N ASN A 113 10.86 -3.77 15.90
CA ASN A 113 11.87 -3.37 16.87
C ASN A 113 11.64 -4.01 18.25
N ASP A 114 12.57 -3.80 19.20
CA ASP A 114 12.48 -4.33 20.58
C ASP A 114 11.22 -3.89 21.35
N LYS A 115 10.52 -2.85 20.87
CA LYS A 115 9.27 -2.35 21.45
C LYS A 115 8.02 -2.96 20.80
N GLY A 116 8.18 -3.83 19.81
CA GLY A 116 7.06 -4.40 19.08
C GLY A 116 6.52 -3.47 17.98
N GLU A 117 7.27 -2.47 17.55
CA GLU A 117 6.83 -1.47 16.57
C GLU A 117 7.54 -1.67 15.22
N THR A 118 6.84 -1.37 14.12
CA THR A 118 7.42 -1.27 12.78
C THR A 118 7.54 0.19 12.35
N VAL A 119 8.52 0.48 11.51
CA VAL A 119 8.63 1.76 10.80
C VAL A 119 8.32 1.50 9.34
N THR A 120 7.56 2.40 8.72
CA THR A 120 7.17 2.27 7.32
C THR A 120 7.63 3.46 6.50
N MET A 121 7.90 3.23 5.22
CA MET A 121 8.35 4.28 4.31
C MET A 121 7.89 4.05 2.87
N PHE A 122 7.40 5.12 2.24
CA PHE A 122 7.21 5.16 0.78
C PHE A 122 8.52 5.59 0.11
N LEU A 123 8.97 4.80 -0.86
CA LEU A 123 10.23 4.95 -1.56
C LEU A 123 10.01 4.83 -3.06
N ASP A 124 10.61 5.73 -3.84
CA ASP A 124 10.53 5.67 -5.31
C ASP A 124 11.17 4.37 -5.85
N GLU A 125 10.61 3.77 -6.91
CA GLU A 125 11.11 2.51 -7.50
C GLU A 125 12.64 2.53 -7.71
N GLY A 126 13.16 3.62 -8.27
CA GLY A 126 14.58 3.76 -8.61
C GLY A 126 15.53 3.73 -7.41
N ARG A 127 15.01 3.79 -6.17
CA ARG A 127 15.78 3.72 -4.92
C ARG A 127 15.89 2.32 -4.36
N LEU A 128 14.97 1.42 -4.72
CA LEU A 128 14.90 0.08 -4.14
C LEU A 128 15.86 -0.89 -4.80
N VAL A 129 16.45 -1.74 -3.97
CA VAL A 129 17.15 -2.96 -4.38
C VAL A 129 16.67 -4.12 -3.54
N VAL A 130 16.43 -5.27 -4.17
CA VAL A 130 16.12 -6.52 -3.45
C VAL A 130 17.42 -7.05 -2.84
N ILE A 131 17.42 -7.33 -1.54
CA ILE A 131 18.59 -7.82 -0.79
C ILE A 131 18.43 -9.25 -0.25
N ASN A 132 17.21 -9.80 -0.29
CA ASN A 132 16.95 -11.23 -0.14
C ASN A 132 15.84 -11.61 -1.13
N GLU A 133 16.10 -12.62 -1.96
CA GLU A 133 15.16 -13.10 -2.97
C GLU A 133 14.12 -14.08 -2.41
N GLU A 134 14.32 -14.59 -1.19
CA GLU A 134 13.32 -15.41 -0.51
C GLU A 134 12.05 -14.59 -0.29
N SER A 135 11.01 -14.90 -1.07
CA SER A 135 9.68 -14.33 -0.91
C SER A 135 9.02 -14.94 0.32
N ILE A 136 8.36 -14.10 1.11
CA ILE A 136 7.45 -14.59 2.16
C ILE A 136 6.22 -15.18 1.46
N GLU A 137 6.26 -16.49 1.18
CA GLU A 137 5.07 -17.27 0.81
C GLU A 137 4.26 -17.50 2.09
N GLN A 138 3.46 -16.51 2.49
CA GLN A 138 2.47 -16.71 3.55
C GLN A 138 1.09 -16.90 2.93
N GLU A 139 0.52 -18.09 3.14
CA GLU A 139 -0.91 -18.33 2.99
C GLU A 139 -1.63 -17.59 4.13
N VAL A 140 -1.99 -16.33 3.90
CA VAL A 140 -2.71 -15.51 4.88
C VAL A 140 -4.20 -15.84 4.80
N VAL A 141 -4.69 -16.64 5.74
CA VAL A 141 -6.13 -16.79 5.99
C VAL A 141 -6.55 -15.64 6.92
N SER A 142 -7.25 -14.65 6.38
CA SER A 142 -7.80 -13.52 7.15
C SER A 142 -9.28 -13.38 6.87
N ASP A 143 -10.09 -13.25 7.92
CA ASP A 143 -11.53 -12.93 7.83
C ASP A 143 -11.79 -11.48 7.39
N ARG A 144 -10.74 -10.65 7.26
CA ARG A 144 -10.80 -9.25 6.83
C ARG A 144 -9.93 -8.99 5.60
N PRO A 145 -10.34 -8.09 4.69
CA PRO A 145 -9.48 -7.62 3.60
C PRO A 145 -8.18 -7.05 4.19
N GLY A 146 -7.03 -7.50 3.68
CA GLY A 146 -5.73 -6.99 4.13
C GLY A 146 -5.60 -5.48 3.92
N GLY A 147 -4.90 -4.79 4.81
CA GLY A 147 -4.62 -3.34 4.72
C GLY A 147 -3.57 -2.94 5.76
N VAL A 148 -3.17 -1.67 5.83
CA VAL A 148 -2.30 -1.16 6.90
C VAL A 148 -3.10 -1.17 8.21
N THR A 149 -3.11 -2.34 8.85
CA THR A 149 -3.35 -2.45 10.28
C THR A 149 -1.98 -2.40 10.92
N THR A 150 -1.72 -1.35 11.69
CA THR A 150 -0.44 -0.97 12.32
C THR A 150 0.14 -1.99 13.32
N THR A 151 -0.31 -3.24 13.28
CA THR A 151 0.22 -4.35 14.06
C THR A 151 -0.02 -5.65 13.30
N TYR A 152 0.88 -5.99 12.37
CA TYR A 152 1.16 -7.40 12.11
C TYR A 152 1.86 -7.95 13.36
N ARG A 153 1.10 -8.31 14.40
CA ARG A 153 1.59 -9.16 15.48
C ARG A 153 1.78 -10.56 14.90
N ASN A 154 2.94 -10.77 14.28
CA ASN A 154 3.32 -12.06 13.75
C ASN A 154 3.83 -12.92 14.92
N GLU A 155 2.90 -13.50 15.69
CA GLU A 155 3.23 -14.36 16.85
C GLU A 155 4.15 -15.53 16.44
N ALA A 156 4.01 -16.03 15.20
CA ALA A 156 4.87 -17.09 14.66
C ALA A 156 6.33 -16.64 14.38
N LEU A 157 6.55 -15.36 14.10
CA LEU A 157 7.88 -14.78 13.90
C LEU A 157 8.54 -14.43 15.24
N LEU A 158 7.74 -13.98 16.22
CA LEU A 158 8.16 -13.81 17.61
C LEU A 158 8.60 -15.14 18.24
N GLU A 159 7.89 -16.25 18.00
CA GLU A 159 8.29 -17.56 18.52
C GLU A 159 9.63 -18.06 17.93
N LYS A 160 9.90 -17.81 16.64
CA LYS A 160 11.19 -18.20 16.03
C LYS A 160 12.36 -17.39 16.57
N VAL A 161 12.16 -16.08 16.81
CA VAL A 161 13.19 -15.19 17.40
C VAL A 161 13.41 -15.50 18.88
N MET A 162 12.34 -15.78 19.64
CA MET A 162 12.41 -16.10 21.07
C MET A 162 13.00 -17.50 21.36
N ASN A 163 12.86 -18.45 20.43
CA ASN A 163 13.36 -19.82 20.60
C ASN A 163 14.76 -20.07 20.01
N GLY A 164 15.47 -19.01 19.59
CA GLY A 164 16.93 -19.05 19.36
C GLY A 164 17.44 -20.14 18.40
N SER A 165 16.64 -20.53 17.40
CA SER A 165 17.02 -21.58 16.45
C SER A 165 17.36 -20.98 15.09
N TYR A 166 18.67 -20.80 14.84
CA TYR A 166 19.25 -20.67 13.50
C TYR A 166 19.52 -22.06 12.93
#